data_AF-A0A7V8E7N9-F1
#
_entry.id   AF-A0A7V8E7N9-F1
#
_cell.length_a   1.000
_cell.length_b   1.000
_cell.length_c   1.000
_cell.angle_alpha   90.00
_cell.angle_beta   90.00
_cell.angle_gamma   90.00
#
_symmetry.space_group_name_H-M   'P 1'
#
loop_
_entity.id
_entity.type
_entity.pdbx_description
1 polymer ?
#
loop_
_entity_poly.entity_id
_entity_poly.type
_entity_poly.pdbx_seq_one_letter_code
_entity_poly.pdbx_strand_id
1 'polypeptide(L)'
;MKRFPPTLAFLTFLASLASADMLLLKNRSVVEGRFVEKSADSVTLENFDGNVTVKFADIQKWTKEKGAFEVYGEKLAKLKGSDADATYALSKWCRDRRLWAQAKPLLEKTLELKPGQKAATKDLELVKKGLDEAWKASLVPLTVLIGIKQDLTKDEIEKLSEEVKAAGEKCAAATHGAMYFAEIVLSDQKAEGHLVYDSDFTGTPNGRWCIPMGTRNWFARVIFHELGHALLDLDDEYKGAGYGANTGES
;
A
#
# COMPACT_ATOMS: atom_id res chain seq x y z
N MET A 1 15.37 -27.70 60.90
CA MET A 1 14.43 -26.56 60.97
C MET A 1 15.10 -25.39 60.25
N LYS A 2 14.77 -25.11 58.97
CA LYS A 2 13.77 -24.14 58.46
C LYS A 2 13.96 -22.73 59.08
N ARG A 3 14.13 -21.61 58.37
CA ARG A 3 14.13 -21.20 56.94
C ARG A 3 14.79 -19.80 56.87
N PHE A 4 15.53 -19.52 55.80
CA PHE A 4 16.03 -18.18 55.45
C PHE A 4 14.88 -17.28 54.96
N PRO A 5 14.90 -15.95 55.22
CA PRO A 5 14.11 -15.00 54.44
C PRO A 5 15.03 -14.27 53.44
N PRO A 6 14.84 -14.43 52.12
CA PRO A 6 15.29 -13.43 51.18
C PRO A 6 14.10 -12.53 50.83
N THR A 7 14.24 -11.29 51.28
CA THR A 7 13.79 -10.04 50.67
C THR A 7 13.11 -10.22 49.30
N LEU A 8 11.80 -9.99 49.30
CA LEU A 8 10.96 -10.00 48.11
C LEU A 8 11.42 -8.86 47.17
N ALA A 9 12.04 -9.23 46.06
CA ALA A 9 12.46 -8.32 45.01
C ALA A 9 11.23 -7.64 44.39
N PHE A 10 11.19 -6.32 44.49
CA PHE A 10 10.17 -5.46 43.89
C PHE A 10 10.34 -5.49 42.35
N LEU A 11 9.47 -6.24 41.67
CA LEU A 11 9.45 -6.33 40.21
C LEU A 11 8.91 -5.00 39.65
N THR A 12 9.80 -4.05 39.37
CA THR A 12 9.48 -2.83 38.62
C THR A 12 9.08 -3.20 37.19
N PHE A 13 7.77 -3.28 36.95
CA PHE A 13 7.19 -3.28 35.61
C PHE A 13 7.40 -1.87 35.04
N LEU A 14 8.53 -1.66 34.34
CA LEU A 14 8.67 -0.48 33.49
C LEU A 14 7.61 -0.60 32.40
N ALA A 15 6.52 0.15 32.55
CA ALA A 15 5.74 0.60 31.42
C ALA A 15 6.72 1.36 30.52
N SER A 16 7.29 0.68 29.53
CA SER A 16 8.05 1.31 28.47
C SER A 16 7.12 2.38 27.91
N LEU A 17 7.46 3.65 28.13
CA LEU A 17 6.89 4.77 27.42
C LEU A 17 7.01 4.41 25.94
N ALA A 18 5.89 3.96 25.37
CA ALA A 18 5.77 3.75 23.95
C ALA A 18 6.20 5.07 23.32
N SER A 19 7.26 5.00 22.52
CA SER A 19 7.58 6.05 21.58
C SER A 19 7.16 5.50 20.24
N ALA A 20 6.38 6.25 19.48
CA ALA A 20 6.32 5.97 18.06
C ALA A 20 7.74 6.08 17.49
N ASP A 21 8.01 5.21 16.55
CA ASP A 21 9.26 5.16 15.83
C ASP A 21 9.00 5.73 14.44
N MET A 22 9.90 6.60 14.01
CA MET A 22 9.97 7.11 12.65
C MET A 22 11.20 6.52 11.98
N LEU A 23 10.96 5.71 10.96
CA LEU A 23 11.98 5.08 10.14
C LEU A 23 12.06 5.84 8.81
N LEU A 24 13.19 6.50 8.57
CA LEU A 24 13.56 6.95 7.23
C LEU A 24 14.21 5.76 6.53
N LEU A 25 13.61 5.32 5.42
CA LEU A 25 14.15 4.23 4.60
C LEU A 25 15.15 4.77 3.57
N LYS A 26 16.01 3.89 3.04
CA LYS A 26 17.02 4.25 2.03
C LYS A 26 16.41 4.78 0.73
N ASN A 27 15.19 4.38 0.40
CA ASN A 27 14.42 4.93 -0.73
C ASN A 27 13.78 6.30 -0.42
N ARG A 28 14.10 6.90 0.74
CA ARG A 28 13.58 8.17 1.28
C ARG A 28 12.12 8.16 1.70
N SER A 29 11.44 7.00 1.71
CA SER A 29 10.13 6.91 2.34
C SER A 29 10.26 6.99 3.85
N VAL A 30 9.17 7.39 4.51
CA VAL A 30 9.09 7.46 5.96
C VAL A 30 7.99 6.51 6.43
N VAL A 31 8.34 5.61 7.33
CA VAL A 31 7.39 4.74 8.04
C VAL A 31 7.30 5.25 9.47
N GLU A 32 6.10 5.66 9.86
CA GLU A 32 5.77 6.08 11.23
C GLU A 32 4.84 5.05 11.85
N GLY A 33 5.12 4.63 13.08
CA GLY A 33 4.24 3.73 13.82
C GLY A 33 4.73 3.45 15.23
N ARG A 34 3.89 2.85 16.05
CA ARG A 34 4.27 2.35 17.37
C ARG A 34 5.12 1.10 17.22
N PHE A 35 6.24 1.02 17.90
CA PHE A 35 7.03 -0.21 17.99
C PHE A 35 6.17 -1.36 18.54
N VAL A 36 6.12 -2.47 17.81
CA VAL A 36 5.47 -3.70 18.26
C VAL A 36 6.53 -4.70 18.69
N GLU A 37 7.42 -5.06 17.77
CA GLU A 37 8.42 -6.10 17.98
C GLU A 37 9.65 -5.92 17.10
N LYS A 38 10.73 -6.60 17.49
CA LYS A 38 11.99 -6.66 16.75
C LYS A 38 12.41 -8.11 16.60
N SER A 39 12.72 -8.49 15.37
CA SER A 39 13.32 -9.77 15.01
C SER A 39 14.83 -9.61 14.80
N ALA A 40 15.50 -10.69 14.36
CA ALA A 40 16.95 -10.67 14.12
C ALA A 40 17.35 -9.65 13.02
N ASP A 41 16.52 -9.48 11.99
CA ASP A 41 16.83 -8.72 10.78
C ASP A 41 15.81 -7.61 10.46
N SER A 42 14.78 -7.44 11.29
CA SER A 42 13.63 -6.59 10.99
C SER A 42 12.99 -5.99 12.24
N VAL A 43 12.19 -4.95 12.04
CA VAL A 43 11.35 -4.29 13.04
C VAL A 43 9.92 -4.20 12.53
N THR A 44 8.95 -4.47 13.41
CA THR A 44 7.52 -4.33 13.11
C THR A 44 6.97 -3.12 13.84
N LEU A 45 6.35 -2.22 13.09
CA LEU A 45 5.64 -1.05 13.58
C LEU A 45 4.14 -1.21 13.33
N GLU A 46 3.31 -0.71 14.23
CA GLU A 46 1.87 -0.60 14.06
C GLU A 46 1.50 0.85 13.75
N ASN A 47 0.71 1.07 12.70
CA ASN A 47 0.23 2.38 12.32
C ASN A 47 -1.26 2.35 11.97
N PHE A 48 -1.79 3.40 11.35
CA PHE A 48 -3.21 3.48 10.99
C PHE A 48 -3.64 2.45 9.94
N ASP A 49 -2.69 1.92 9.16
CA ASP A 49 -2.92 0.94 8.08
C ASP A 49 -2.63 -0.51 8.55
N GLY A 50 -2.20 -0.69 9.80
CA GLY A 50 -1.92 -1.99 10.41
C GLY A 50 -0.46 -2.18 10.76
N ASN A 51 0.00 -3.44 10.71
CA ASN A 51 1.39 -3.78 11.00
C ASN A 51 2.24 -3.66 9.74
N VAL A 52 3.37 -2.99 9.85
CA VAL A 52 4.38 -2.83 8.81
C VAL A 52 5.71 -3.36 9.32
N THR A 53 6.26 -4.36 8.64
CA THR A 53 7.58 -4.93 8.95
C THR A 53 8.62 -4.37 7.99
N VAL A 54 9.70 -3.82 8.54
CA VAL A 54 10.80 -3.21 7.79
C VAL A 54 12.10 -3.92 8.13
N LYS A 55 12.85 -4.37 7.12
CA LYS A 55 14.17 -4.97 7.32
C LYS A 55 15.18 -3.89 7.75
N PHE A 56 16.08 -4.21 8.68
CA PHE A 56 17.14 -3.28 9.10
C PHE A 56 18.04 -2.86 7.94
N ALA A 57 18.20 -3.74 6.95
CA ALA A 57 18.94 -3.44 5.73
C ALA A 57 18.37 -2.24 4.95
N ASP A 58 17.09 -1.93 5.09
CA ASP A 58 16.40 -0.87 4.35
C ASP A 58 16.29 0.44 5.15
N ILE A 59 16.61 0.41 6.44
CA ILE A 59 16.50 1.56 7.34
C ILE A 59 17.75 2.44 7.18
N GLN A 60 17.54 3.70 6.83
CA GLN A 60 18.58 4.72 6.78
C GLN A 60 18.72 5.44 8.12
N LYS A 61 17.61 5.78 8.78
CA LYS A 61 17.62 6.46 10.08
C LYS A 61 16.40 6.04 10.90
N TRP A 62 16.61 5.82 12.19
CA TRP A 62 15.55 5.55 13.16
C TRP A 62 15.52 6.67 14.21
N THR A 63 14.37 7.35 14.33
CA THR A 63 14.11 8.38 15.34
C THR A 63 12.99 7.94 16.27
N LYS A 64 13.16 8.10 17.58
CA LYS A 64 12.16 7.77 18.60
C LYS A 64 11.40 9.03 19.01
N GLU A 65 10.23 9.26 18.45
CA GLU A 65 9.39 10.43 18.71
C GLU A 65 7.91 10.07 18.70
N LYS A 66 7.12 10.65 19.61
CA LYS A 66 5.67 10.39 19.63
C LYS A 66 5.02 10.85 18.33
N GLY A 67 4.61 9.86 17.54
CA GLY A 67 3.92 10.01 16.28
C GLY A 67 2.44 10.33 16.44
N ALA A 68 1.80 10.74 15.35
CA ALA A 68 0.37 10.96 15.24
C ALA A 68 -0.44 9.73 15.67
N PHE A 69 0.00 8.52 15.29
CA PHE A 69 -0.67 7.26 15.66
C PHE A 69 -0.78 7.08 17.17
N GLU A 70 0.33 7.26 17.88
CA GLU A 70 0.38 7.07 19.33
C GLU A 70 -0.40 8.18 20.06
N VAL A 71 -0.18 9.44 19.67
CA VAL A 71 -0.89 10.58 20.27
C VAL A 71 -2.40 10.47 20.05
N TYR A 72 -2.82 9.95 18.90
CA TYR A 72 -4.22 9.63 18.64
C TYR A 72 -4.73 8.56 19.61
N GLY A 73 -4.03 7.43 19.73
CA GLY A 73 -4.39 6.33 20.64
C GLY A 73 -4.52 6.80 22.10
N GLU A 74 -3.58 7.62 22.58
CA GLU A 74 -3.64 8.19 23.93
C GLU A 74 -4.84 9.12 24.13
N LYS A 75 -5.14 9.97 23.14
CA LYS A 75 -6.29 10.88 23.19
C LYS A 75 -7.59 10.09 23.15
N LEU A 76 -7.67 9.07 22.30
CA LEU A 76 -8.82 8.19 22.17
C LEU A 76 -9.09 7.41 23.46
N ALA A 77 -8.05 6.86 24.10
CA ALA A 77 -8.17 6.15 25.38
C ALA A 77 -8.65 7.04 26.54
N LYS A 78 -8.42 8.35 26.46
CA LYS A 78 -8.91 9.34 27.45
C LYS A 78 -10.37 9.76 27.21
N LEU A 79 -10.96 9.42 26.06
CA LEU A 79 -12.34 9.78 25.76
C LEU A 79 -13.30 8.95 26.61
N LYS A 80 -14.22 9.64 27.28
CA LYS A 80 -15.41 9.01 27.85
C LYS A 80 -16.44 8.85 26.74
N GLY A 81 -17.05 7.67 26.62
CA GLY A 81 -17.88 7.30 25.47
C GLY A 81 -19.05 8.24 25.14
N SER A 82 -19.52 9.02 26.12
CA SER A 82 -20.65 9.95 26.02
C SER A 82 -20.25 11.44 25.98
N ASP A 83 -18.96 11.78 25.96
CA ASP A 83 -18.50 13.18 25.97
C ASP A 83 -18.38 13.72 24.53
N ALA A 84 -19.42 14.42 24.08
CA ALA A 84 -19.49 14.99 22.73
C ALA A 84 -18.40 16.04 22.49
N ASP A 85 -18.12 16.90 23.48
CA ASP A 85 -17.18 18.01 23.31
C ASP A 85 -15.72 17.50 23.30
N ALA A 86 -15.39 16.50 24.12
CA ALA A 86 -14.09 15.83 24.06
C ALA A 86 -13.91 15.05 22.75
N THR A 87 -14.96 14.37 22.27
CA THR A 87 -14.94 13.67 20.97
C THR A 87 -14.70 14.64 19.82
N TYR A 88 -15.36 15.80 19.84
CA TYR A 88 -15.15 16.86 18.86
C TYR A 88 -13.75 17.46 18.94
N ALA A 89 -13.19 17.66 20.14
CA ALA A 89 -11.84 18.18 20.29
C ALA A 89 -10.79 17.23 19.69
N LEU A 90 -10.97 15.91 19.85
CA LEU A 90 -10.10 14.93 19.20
C LEU A 90 -10.27 14.96 17.67
N SER A 91 -11.50 15.02 17.17
CA SER A 91 -11.75 15.04 15.73
C SER A 91 -11.14 16.28 15.05
N LYS A 92 -11.21 17.44 15.72
CA LYS A 92 -10.54 18.67 15.29
C LYS A 92 -9.03 18.51 15.23
N TRP A 93 -8.42 17.88 16.24
CA TRP A 93 -6.99 17.57 16.24
C TRP A 93 -6.61 16.64 15.08
N CYS A 94 -7.41 15.61 14.80
CA CYS A 94 -7.21 14.72 13.65
C CYS A 94 -7.30 15.49 12.32
N ARG A 95 -8.33 16.33 12.15
CA ARG A 95 -8.51 17.19 10.98
C ARG A 95 -7.33 18.13 10.76
N ASP A 96 -6.85 18.80 11.80
CA ASP A 96 -5.72 19.75 11.72
C ASP A 96 -4.41 19.05 11.30
N ARG A 97 -4.29 17.75 11.60
CA ARG A 97 -3.19 16.88 11.16
C ARG A 97 -3.48 16.11 9.87
N ARG A 98 -4.60 16.38 9.20
CA ARG A 98 -5.05 15.68 7.98
C ARG A 98 -5.24 14.17 8.16
N LEU A 99 -5.50 13.71 9.39
CA LEU A 99 -5.86 12.33 9.73
C LEU A 99 -7.35 12.10 9.42
N TRP A 100 -7.72 12.19 8.15
CA TRP A 100 -9.12 12.29 7.74
C TRP A 100 -9.94 11.05 8.08
N ALA A 101 -9.34 9.86 7.92
CA ALA A 101 -9.97 8.57 8.22
C ALA A 101 -10.33 8.43 9.71
N GLN A 102 -9.53 9.01 10.60
CA GLN A 102 -9.79 9.03 12.04
C GLN A 102 -10.73 10.18 12.43
N ALA A 103 -10.65 11.33 11.75
CA ALA A 103 -11.50 12.49 12.04
C ALA A 103 -12.98 12.23 11.73
N LYS A 104 -13.27 11.54 10.61
CA LYS A 104 -14.65 11.27 10.14
C LYS A 104 -15.53 10.56 11.17
N PRO A 105 -15.18 9.35 11.67
CA PRO A 105 -16.03 8.63 12.62
C PRO A 105 -16.19 9.37 13.95
N LEU A 106 -15.19 10.16 14.37
CA LEU A 106 -15.30 11.01 15.56
C LEU A 106 -16.27 12.17 15.36
N LEU A 107 -16.31 12.79 14.17
CA LEU A 107 -17.29 13.83 13.84
C LEU A 107 -18.70 13.28 13.72
N GLU A 108 -18.86 12.10 13.13
CA GLU A 108 -20.14 11.37 13.07
C GLU A 108 -20.65 11.09 14.49
N LYS A 109 -19.81 10.48 15.35
CA LYS A 109 -20.14 10.26 16.76
C LYS A 109 -20.44 11.55 17.53
N THR A 110 -19.72 12.63 17.24
CA THR A 110 -19.98 13.94 17.84
C THR A 110 -21.40 14.41 17.51
N LEU A 111 -21.81 14.30 16.25
CA LEU A 111 -23.14 14.70 15.78
C LEU A 111 -24.25 13.77 16.28
N GLU A 112 -23.96 12.49 16.52
CA GLU A 112 -24.86 11.57 17.21
C GLU A 112 -25.10 11.98 18.67
N LEU A 113 -24.03 12.31 19.40
CA LEU A 113 -24.11 12.71 20.82
C LEU A 113 -24.69 14.12 21.00
N LYS A 114 -24.43 15.03 20.05
CA LYS A 114 -24.86 16.43 20.09
C LYS A 114 -25.40 16.88 18.71
N PRO A 115 -26.64 16.46 18.36
CA PRO A 115 -27.26 16.84 17.10
C PRO A 115 -27.34 18.37 16.92
N GLY A 116 -27.08 18.85 15.71
CA GLY A 116 -27.18 20.27 15.38
C GLY A 116 -25.94 21.12 15.72
N GLN A 117 -24.83 20.52 16.15
CA GLN A 117 -23.57 21.24 16.31
C GLN A 117 -23.00 21.68 14.95
N LYS A 118 -23.34 22.92 14.53
CA LYS A 118 -22.96 23.49 13.22
C LYS A 118 -21.46 23.38 12.90
N ALA A 119 -20.59 23.52 13.90
CA ALA A 119 -19.15 23.40 13.74
C ALA A 119 -18.72 21.98 13.32
N ALA A 120 -19.28 20.95 13.98
CA ALA A 120 -19.01 19.55 13.65
C ALA A 120 -19.56 19.17 12.27
N THR A 121 -20.73 19.69 11.88
CA THR A 121 -21.27 19.49 10.52
C THR A 121 -20.36 20.08 9.46
N LYS A 122 -19.89 21.32 9.66
CA LYS A 122 -18.96 21.97 8.71
C LYS A 122 -17.64 21.22 8.61
N ASP A 123 -17.11 20.77 9.74
CA ASP A 123 -15.86 20.02 9.78
C ASP A 123 -15.99 18.64 9.13
N LEU A 124 -17.14 17.98 9.27
CA LEU A 124 -17.40 16.70 8.61
C LEU A 124 -17.37 16.83 7.09
N GLU A 125 -17.97 17.89 6.54
CA GLU A 125 -17.92 18.14 5.10
C GLU A 125 -16.49 18.45 4.62
N LEU A 126 -15.70 19.19 5.40
CA LEU A 126 -14.29 19.42 5.09
C LEU A 126 -13.47 18.12 5.13
N VAL A 127 -13.71 17.27 6.13
CA VAL A 127 -13.04 15.96 6.25
C VAL A 127 -13.41 15.03 5.09
N LYS A 128 -14.69 15.01 4.67
CA LYS A 128 -15.12 14.24 3.48
C LYS A 128 -14.41 14.71 2.21
N LYS A 129 -14.29 16.03 2.02
CA LYS A 129 -13.52 16.60 0.90
C LYS A 129 -12.04 16.22 0.98
N GLY A 130 -11.45 16.29 2.18
CA GLY A 130 -10.06 15.88 2.41
C GLY A 130 -9.81 14.38 2.13
N LEU A 131 -10.77 13.51 2.47
CA LEU A 131 -10.72 12.09 2.12
C LEU A 131 -10.77 11.87 0.60
N ASP A 132 -11.69 12.55 -0.09
CA ASP A 132 -11.80 12.46 -1.56
C ASP A 132 -10.54 12.97 -2.27
N GLU A 133 -9.97 14.08 -1.81
CA GLU A 133 -8.71 14.62 -2.33
C GLU A 133 -7.53 13.68 -2.06
N ALA A 134 -7.43 13.13 -0.84
CA ALA A 134 -6.38 12.17 -0.49
C ALA A 134 -6.51 10.88 -1.32
N TRP A 135 -7.73 10.38 -1.49
CA TRP A 135 -8.02 9.22 -2.34
C TRP A 135 -7.60 9.47 -3.79
N LYS A 136 -8.01 10.60 -4.38
CA LYS A 136 -7.61 11.00 -5.74
C LYS A 136 -6.11 11.12 -5.90
N ALA A 137 -5.41 11.65 -4.90
CA ALA A 137 -3.96 11.75 -4.91
C ALA A 137 -3.25 10.39 -4.74
N SER A 138 -3.93 9.40 -4.15
CA SER A 138 -3.43 8.02 -4.02
C SER A 138 -3.67 7.15 -5.25
N LEU A 139 -4.45 7.64 -6.23
CA LEU A 139 -4.72 6.89 -7.46
C LEU A 139 -3.43 6.68 -8.26
N VAL A 140 -3.22 5.45 -8.71
CA VAL A 140 -2.09 5.06 -9.55
C VAL A 140 -2.60 4.81 -10.98
N PRO A 141 -2.52 5.81 -11.87
CA PRO A 141 -2.80 5.61 -13.28
C PRO A 141 -1.68 4.78 -13.91
N LEU A 142 -2.03 3.69 -14.58
CA LEU A 142 -1.09 2.85 -15.30
C LEU A 142 -1.20 3.11 -16.81
N THR A 143 -0.06 3.40 -17.44
CA THR A 143 0.07 3.34 -18.90
C THR A 143 0.69 2.00 -19.26
N VAL A 144 -0.03 1.19 -20.02
CA VAL A 144 0.41 -0.14 -20.45
C VAL A 144 0.78 -0.11 -21.93
N LEU A 145 2.05 -0.35 -22.24
CA LEU A 145 2.53 -0.50 -23.62
C LEU A 145 2.62 -2.00 -23.95
N ILE A 146 1.88 -2.43 -24.97
CA ILE A 146 1.85 -3.81 -25.43
C ILE A 146 2.47 -3.86 -26.82
N GLY A 147 3.68 -4.42 -26.90
CA GLY A 147 4.33 -4.73 -28.18
C GLY A 147 3.78 -6.03 -28.76
N ILE A 148 3.26 -5.97 -29.98
CA ILE A 148 2.73 -7.10 -30.72
C ILE A 148 3.81 -7.53 -31.72
N LYS A 149 4.36 -8.74 -31.52
CA LYS A 149 5.47 -9.26 -32.34
C LYS A 149 5.01 -9.94 -33.65
N GLN A 150 3.73 -10.23 -33.78
CA GLN A 150 3.14 -10.95 -34.90
C GLN A 150 2.10 -10.07 -35.58
N ASP A 151 1.98 -10.18 -36.89
CA ASP A 151 0.93 -9.48 -37.63
C ASP A 151 -0.42 -9.98 -37.14
N LEU A 152 -1.20 -9.09 -36.52
CA LEU A 152 -2.57 -9.37 -36.13
C LEU A 152 -3.53 -8.75 -37.15
N THR A 153 -4.58 -9.50 -37.46
CA THR A 153 -5.73 -8.95 -38.17
C THR A 153 -6.43 -7.90 -37.31
N LYS A 154 -7.24 -7.04 -37.96
CA LYS A 154 -8.02 -6.03 -37.25
C LYS A 154 -8.92 -6.65 -36.17
N ASP A 155 -9.58 -7.76 -36.48
CA ASP A 155 -10.49 -8.45 -35.55
C ASP A 155 -9.73 -9.01 -34.34
N GLU A 156 -8.49 -9.47 -34.52
CA GLU A 156 -7.63 -9.93 -33.43
C GLU A 156 -7.15 -8.77 -32.55
N ILE A 157 -6.82 -7.61 -33.13
CA ILE A 157 -6.49 -6.39 -32.37
C ILE A 157 -7.69 -5.91 -31.56
N GLU A 158 -8.90 -5.97 -32.13
CA GLU A 158 -10.13 -5.59 -31.45
C GLU A 158 -10.42 -6.54 -30.27
N LYS A 159 -10.32 -7.85 -30.49
CA LYS A 159 -10.46 -8.84 -29.41
C LYS A 159 -9.43 -8.63 -28.30
N LEU A 160 -8.18 -8.38 -28.68
CA LEU A 160 -7.10 -8.07 -27.75
C LEU A 160 -7.42 -6.82 -26.92
N SER A 161 -7.95 -5.77 -27.56
CA SER A 161 -8.34 -4.53 -26.87
C SER A 161 -9.41 -4.78 -25.80
N GLU A 162 -10.42 -5.60 -26.11
CA GLU A 162 -11.47 -5.99 -25.16
C GLU A 162 -10.91 -6.80 -23.97
N GLU A 163 -9.96 -7.71 -24.21
CA GLU A 163 -9.31 -8.48 -23.15
C GLU A 163 -8.48 -7.59 -22.20
N VAL A 164 -7.74 -6.61 -22.73
CA VAL A 164 -6.96 -5.66 -21.91
C VAL A 164 -7.90 -4.75 -21.12
N LYS A 165 -8.99 -4.29 -21.72
CA LYS A 165 -10.01 -3.49 -21.03
C LYS A 165 -10.61 -4.26 -19.87
N ALA A 166 -10.99 -5.52 -20.08
CA ALA A 166 -11.50 -6.39 -19.02
C ALA A 166 -10.46 -6.62 -17.90
N ALA A 167 -9.16 -6.67 -18.22
CA ALA A 167 -8.10 -6.73 -17.22
C ALA A 167 -7.99 -5.42 -16.41
N GLY A 168 -8.09 -4.27 -17.07
CA GLY A 168 -8.12 -2.95 -16.42
C GLY A 168 -9.30 -2.79 -15.48
N GLU A 169 -10.49 -3.24 -15.89
CA GLU A 169 -11.70 -3.24 -15.04
C GLU A 169 -11.52 -4.14 -13.81
N LYS A 170 -10.94 -5.33 -13.98
CA LYS A 170 -10.58 -6.20 -12.85
C LYS A 170 -9.56 -5.54 -11.92
N CYS A 171 -8.62 -4.75 -12.47
CA CYS A 171 -7.58 -4.07 -11.68
C CYS A 171 -8.18 -2.99 -10.81
N ALA A 172 -9.05 -2.17 -11.40
CA ALA A 172 -9.85 -1.21 -10.66
C ALA A 172 -10.72 -1.92 -9.61
N ALA A 173 -11.43 -2.99 -9.96
CA ALA A 173 -12.28 -3.70 -9.00
C ALA A 173 -11.47 -4.27 -7.81
N ALA A 174 -10.36 -4.95 -8.08
CA ALA A 174 -9.51 -5.58 -7.06
C ALA A 174 -8.84 -4.55 -6.13
N THR A 175 -8.60 -3.34 -6.62
CA THR A 175 -7.97 -2.26 -5.86
C THR A 175 -8.97 -1.20 -5.39
N HIS A 176 -10.28 -1.49 -5.49
CA HIS A 176 -11.37 -0.56 -5.20
C HIS A 176 -11.25 0.79 -5.93
N GLY A 177 -10.64 0.79 -7.11
CA GLY A 177 -10.40 1.95 -7.96
C GLY A 177 -9.08 2.65 -7.69
N ALA A 178 -8.26 2.20 -6.73
CA ALA A 178 -6.97 2.81 -6.42
C ALA A 178 -5.98 2.69 -7.60
N MET A 179 -6.07 1.63 -8.39
CA MET A 179 -5.24 1.40 -9.56
C MET A 179 -6.12 1.13 -10.78
N TYR A 180 -5.78 1.74 -11.91
CA TYR A 180 -6.51 1.54 -13.15
C TYR A 180 -5.62 1.78 -14.37
N PHE A 181 -6.00 1.20 -15.50
CA PHE A 181 -5.31 1.47 -16.77
C PHE A 181 -5.83 2.80 -17.33
N ALA A 182 -4.98 3.83 -17.29
CA ALA A 182 -5.29 5.15 -17.83
C ALA A 182 -5.11 5.19 -19.34
N GLU A 183 -4.13 4.45 -19.85
CA GLU A 183 -3.80 4.38 -21.27
C GLU A 183 -3.27 2.98 -21.60
N ILE A 184 -3.70 2.46 -22.75
CA ILE A 184 -3.19 1.21 -23.31
C ILE A 184 -2.75 1.51 -24.74
N VAL A 185 -1.49 1.26 -25.03
CA VAL A 185 -0.93 1.44 -26.37
C VAL A 185 -0.60 0.06 -26.94
N LEU A 186 -1.32 -0.33 -27.99
CA LEU A 186 -1.00 -1.50 -28.79
C LEU A 186 -0.09 -1.06 -29.93
N SER A 187 1.13 -1.59 -29.99
CA SER A 187 2.08 -1.31 -31.08
C SER A 187 2.29 -2.58 -31.91
N ASP A 188 1.99 -2.52 -33.20
CA ASP A 188 2.18 -3.62 -34.16
C ASP A 188 3.60 -3.66 -34.77
N GLN A 189 4.53 -2.85 -34.25
CA GLN A 189 5.91 -2.71 -34.74
C GLN A 189 6.06 -2.53 -36.26
N LYS A 190 5.05 -2.01 -36.98
CA LYS A 190 5.26 -1.60 -38.38
C LYS A 190 6.41 -0.57 -38.41
N ALA A 191 7.43 -0.92 -39.18
CA ALA A 191 8.82 -0.45 -39.09
C ALA A 191 9.04 1.05 -39.46
N GLU A 192 8.42 1.97 -38.73
CA GLU A 192 8.73 3.40 -38.79
C GLU A 192 9.08 3.99 -37.42
N GLY A 193 8.77 3.26 -36.33
CA GLY A 193 9.26 3.57 -34.99
C GLY A 193 10.60 2.87 -34.74
N HIS A 194 11.62 3.64 -34.37
CA HIS A 194 12.90 3.06 -33.93
C HIS A 194 12.66 2.04 -32.81
N LEU A 195 12.95 0.78 -33.10
CA LEU A 195 13.10 -0.28 -32.11
C LEU A 195 14.23 0.15 -31.16
N VAL A 196 13.91 0.55 -29.94
CA VAL A 196 14.91 0.87 -28.88
C VAL A 196 15.46 -0.42 -28.23
N TYR A 197 15.08 -1.59 -28.75
CA TYR A 197 15.31 -2.89 -28.12
C TYR A 197 15.96 -3.89 -29.09
N ASP A 198 17.06 -4.46 -28.64
CA ASP A 198 17.93 -5.43 -29.33
C ASP A 198 17.43 -6.87 -29.09
N SER A 199 17.46 -7.71 -30.11
CA SER A 199 16.99 -9.11 -30.06
C SER A 199 17.97 -10.09 -29.42
N ASP A 200 19.23 -9.71 -29.21
CA ASP A 200 20.25 -10.58 -28.56
C ASP A 200 20.35 -10.37 -27.04
N PHE A 201 19.35 -9.71 -26.47
CA PHE A 201 19.39 -9.17 -25.13
C PHE A 201 19.09 -10.22 -24.04
N THR A 202 20.14 -10.77 -23.42
CA THR A 202 20.09 -11.84 -22.40
C THR A 202 20.25 -11.37 -20.95
N GLY A 203 20.23 -10.07 -20.65
CA GLY A 203 20.41 -9.59 -19.26
C GLY A 203 19.72 -8.26 -18.97
N THR A 204 18.52 -8.30 -18.37
CA THR A 204 17.63 -7.16 -18.08
C THR A 204 18.34 -5.82 -17.79
N PRO A 205 18.19 -4.77 -18.62
CA PRO A 205 18.76 -3.46 -18.36
C PRO A 205 17.66 -2.52 -17.87
N ASN A 206 17.70 -2.15 -16.60
CA ASN A 206 17.15 -0.89 -16.10
C ASN A 206 15.78 -0.45 -16.70
N GLY A 207 14.69 -1.04 -16.21
CA GLY A 207 13.45 -0.30 -15.98
C GLY A 207 12.41 -0.21 -17.10
N ARG A 208 12.44 -1.06 -18.14
CA ARG A 208 11.26 -1.26 -19.03
C ARG A 208 11.07 -2.74 -19.35
N TRP A 209 9.89 -3.25 -19.01
CA TRP A 209 9.55 -4.67 -19.00
C TRP A 209 9.11 -5.13 -20.41
N CYS A 210 9.87 -6.04 -21.02
CA CYS A 210 9.53 -6.67 -22.31
C CYS A 210 9.79 -8.18 -22.20
N ILE A 211 8.73 -9.00 -22.23
CA ILE A 211 8.83 -10.47 -22.20
C ILE A 211 7.98 -11.04 -23.35
N PRO A 212 8.55 -11.84 -24.28
CA PRO A 212 7.81 -12.42 -25.40
C PRO A 212 7.08 -13.72 -24.99
N MET A 213 5.73 -13.75 -25.04
CA MET A 213 4.93 -14.97 -24.79
C MET A 213 3.60 -14.94 -25.60
N GLY A 214 3.02 -16.11 -25.91
CA GLY A 214 1.86 -16.28 -26.81
C GLY A 214 0.48 -15.88 -26.25
N THR A 215 -0.52 -15.78 -27.14
CA THR A 215 -1.80 -15.06 -26.96
C THR A 215 -2.87 -15.75 -26.09
N ARG A 216 -2.81 -17.06 -25.84
CA ARG A 216 -3.82 -17.78 -25.03
C ARG A 216 -3.36 -17.85 -23.57
N ASN A 217 -4.08 -17.18 -22.66
CA ASN A 217 -3.92 -17.13 -21.18
C ASN A 217 -3.15 -15.94 -20.59
N TRP A 218 -2.82 -14.91 -21.38
CA TRP A 218 -1.87 -13.86 -20.99
C TRP A 218 -2.44 -12.76 -20.08
N PHE A 219 -3.57 -12.13 -20.43
CA PHE A 219 -3.77 -10.74 -20.02
C PHE A 219 -3.97 -10.47 -18.53
N ALA A 220 -5.09 -10.91 -17.94
CA ALA A 220 -5.33 -10.56 -16.54
C ALA A 220 -4.28 -11.18 -15.62
N ARG A 221 -4.05 -12.48 -15.75
CA ARG A 221 -3.26 -13.24 -14.77
C ARG A 221 -1.77 -12.87 -14.80
N VAL A 222 -1.19 -12.66 -15.99
CA VAL A 222 0.21 -12.25 -16.11
C VAL A 222 0.39 -10.77 -15.77
N ILE A 223 -0.50 -9.87 -16.23
CA ILE A 223 -0.37 -8.46 -15.85
C ILE A 223 -0.46 -8.31 -14.33
N PHE A 224 -1.40 -8.97 -13.65
CA PHE A 224 -1.45 -8.92 -12.18
C PHE A 224 -0.25 -9.57 -11.51
N HIS A 225 0.26 -10.67 -12.07
CA HIS A 225 1.44 -11.36 -11.56
C HIS A 225 2.69 -10.48 -11.68
N GLU A 226 2.99 -9.98 -12.88
CA GLU A 226 4.11 -9.07 -13.15
C GLU A 226 3.98 -7.74 -12.39
N LEU A 227 2.77 -7.20 -12.29
CA LEU A 227 2.51 -6.00 -11.51
C LEU A 227 2.68 -6.26 -10.00
N GLY A 228 2.32 -7.46 -9.54
CA GLY A 228 2.58 -7.92 -8.17
C GLY A 228 4.08 -7.97 -7.86
N HIS A 229 4.90 -8.52 -8.77
CA HIS A 229 6.35 -8.50 -8.61
C HIS A 229 6.91 -7.07 -8.68
N ALA A 230 6.55 -6.32 -9.71
CA ALA A 230 7.18 -5.03 -10.01
C ALA A 230 6.78 -3.89 -9.06
N LEU A 231 5.54 -3.88 -8.56
CA LEU A 231 5.03 -2.81 -7.70
C LEU A 231 4.92 -3.19 -6.22
N LEU A 232 4.71 -4.49 -5.93
CA LEU A 232 4.44 -4.96 -4.58
C LEU A 232 5.57 -5.83 -4.02
N ASP A 233 6.65 -6.05 -4.78
CA ASP A 233 7.80 -6.88 -4.39
C ASP A 233 7.38 -8.28 -3.93
N LEU A 234 6.30 -8.81 -4.51
CA LEU A 234 5.86 -10.18 -4.22
C LEU A 234 6.91 -11.16 -4.76
N ASP A 235 7.19 -12.23 -4.02
CA ASP A 235 8.07 -13.29 -4.51
C ASP A 235 7.42 -14.01 -5.70
N ASP A 236 8.23 -14.41 -6.69
CA ASP A 236 7.78 -15.25 -7.80
C ASP A 236 7.37 -16.63 -7.29
N GLU A 237 6.06 -16.84 -7.14
CA GLU A 237 5.51 -18.12 -6.69
C GLU A 237 5.79 -19.26 -7.69
N TYR A 238 6.30 -18.97 -8.89
CA TYR A 238 6.62 -19.96 -9.91
C TYR A 238 8.10 -20.32 -10.00
N LYS A 239 8.59 -21.08 -9.02
CA LYS A 239 9.61 -22.11 -9.32
C LYS A 239 8.95 -23.28 -10.08
N GLY A 240 8.50 -23.07 -11.32
CA GLY A 240 8.08 -24.20 -12.17
C GLY A 240 7.03 -23.98 -13.27
N ALA A 241 6.44 -22.80 -13.48
CA ALA A 241 5.49 -22.61 -14.60
C ALA A 241 6.12 -22.13 -15.90
N GLY A 242 7.38 -22.52 -16.14
CA GLY A 242 7.88 -22.65 -17.50
C GLY A 242 7.12 -23.77 -18.21
N TYR A 243 5.91 -23.49 -18.71
CA TYR A 243 5.28 -24.31 -19.73
C TYR A 243 6.23 -24.30 -20.94
N GLY A 244 7.04 -25.37 -21.08
CA GLY A 244 7.86 -25.61 -22.27
C GLY A 244 9.35 -25.83 -22.08
N ALA A 245 9.88 -26.04 -20.86
CA ALA A 245 11.20 -26.63 -20.76
C ALA A 245 11.11 -28.12 -21.12
N ASN A 246 11.56 -28.46 -22.32
CA ASN A 246 11.79 -29.82 -22.83
C ASN A 246 12.10 -30.82 -21.69
N THR A 247 11.15 -31.69 -21.37
CA THR A 247 11.51 -33.02 -20.87
C THR A 247 12.05 -33.78 -22.07
N GLY A 248 13.34 -33.57 -22.35
CA GLY A 248 14.08 -34.35 -23.32
C GLY A 248 14.07 -35.81 -22.88
N GLU A 249 13.12 -36.57 -23.42
CA GLU A 249 13.22 -38.01 -23.56
C GLU A 249 13.41 -38.30 -25.04
N SER A 250 14.67 -38.59 -25.40
CA SER A 250 15.08 -39.37 -26.56
C SER A 250 16.11 -40.39 -26.08
#